data_AF-A0A7V0WEG4-F1
#
_entry.id   AF-A0A7V0WEG4-F1
#
_cell.length_a   1.000
_cell.length_b   1.000
_cell.length_c   1.000
_cell.angle_alpha   90.00
_cell.angle_beta   90.00
_cell.angle_gamma   90.00
#
_symmetry.space_group_name_H-M   'P 1'
#
loop_
_entity.id
_entity.type
_entity.pdbx_description
1 polymer ?
#
loop_
_entity_poly.entity_id
_entity_poly.type
_entity_poly.pdbx_seq_one_letter_code
_entity_poly.pdbx_strand_id
1 'polypeptide(L)'
;MTKINESTLEQTTLGWQSAFGPDISPEGPTCEREDYDQVVLLGRLQTALKNINPNMPPDAISEAARKITRTESPSLIENNRRIHRMLTNEVDVEVRAKDVFRSLCHVEEVPYD
;
A
#
# COMPACT_ATOMS: atom_id res chain seq x y z
N MET A 1 15.16 -20.70 30.17
CA MET A 1 14.86 -21.25 28.85
C MET A 1 13.57 -20.61 28.37
N THR A 2 13.67 -19.63 27.47
CA THR A 2 12.52 -18.98 26.86
C THR A 2 11.76 -20.04 26.06
N LYS A 3 10.51 -20.32 26.43
CA LYS A 3 9.65 -21.26 25.67
C LYS A 3 9.46 -20.68 24.28
N ILE A 4 10.14 -21.26 23.29
CA ILE A 4 9.85 -20.98 21.88
C ILE A 4 8.43 -21.50 21.64
N ASN A 5 7.51 -20.59 21.31
CA ASN A 5 6.16 -20.93 20.89
C ASN A 5 6.07 -20.90 19.35
N GLU A 6 4.97 -21.41 18.80
CA GLU A 6 4.70 -21.43 17.36
C GLU A 6 4.86 -20.04 16.72
N SER A 7 4.30 -19.02 17.35
CA SER A 7 4.39 -17.62 16.87
C SER A 7 5.83 -17.10 16.76
N THR A 8 6.73 -17.51 17.67
CA THR A 8 8.16 -17.15 17.60
C THR A 8 8.85 -17.85 16.44
N LEU A 9 8.49 -19.12 16.19
CA LEU A 9 9.07 -19.93 15.12
C LEU A 9 8.66 -19.39 13.73
N GLU A 10 7.38 -19.04 13.55
CA GLU A 10 6.86 -18.42 12.32
C GLU A 10 7.51 -17.06 12.00
N GLN A 11 7.63 -16.19 13.01
CA GLN A 11 8.24 -14.87 12.83
C GLN A 11 9.71 -14.96 12.41
N THR A 12 10.47 -15.90 13.01
CA THR A 12 11.90 -16.06 12.71
C THR A 12 12.18 -16.73 11.38
N THR A 13 11.25 -17.53 10.84
CA THR A 13 11.46 -18.28 9.59
C THR A 13 11.03 -17.53 8.34
N LEU A 14 10.00 -16.69 8.44
CA LEU A 14 9.38 -16.07 7.26
C LEU A 14 9.86 -14.63 6.98
N GLY A 15 10.61 -14.01 7.90
CA GLY A 15 11.21 -12.69 7.69
C GLY A 15 10.22 -11.52 7.67
N TRP A 16 8.96 -11.73 8.06
CA TRP A 16 7.96 -10.66 8.13
C TRP A 16 8.22 -9.70 9.27
N GLN A 17 8.04 -8.41 8.99
CA GLN A 17 7.98 -7.39 10.04
C GLN A 17 6.59 -7.41 10.69
N SER A 18 6.55 -7.64 12.00
CA SER A 18 5.33 -7.54 12.80
C SER A 18 5.26 -6.20 13.53
N ALA A 19 4.04 -5.67 13.68
CA ALA A 19 3.77 -4.47 14.45
C ALA A 19 2.61 -4.74 15.41
N PHE A 20 2.66 -4.15 16.61
CA PHE A 20 1.60 -4.29 17.59
C PHE A 20 0.48 -3.29 17.28
N GLY A 21 -0.76 -3.79 17.15
CA GLY A 21 -1.91 -2.99 16.71
C GLY A 21 -2.14 -1.69 17.48
N PRO A 22 -2.11 -1.69 18.83
CA PRO A 22 -2.21 -0.48 19.64
C PRO A 22 -1.11 0.55 19.39
N ASP A 23 0.11 0.12 19.04
CA ASP A 23 1.22 1.04 18.78
C ASP A 23 0.99 1.87 17.51
N ILE A 24 0.34 1.26 16.51
CA ILE A 24 -0.02 1.87 15.22
C ILE A 24 -1.47 2.39 15.16
N SER A 25 -2.13 2.51 16.30
CA SER A 25 -3.46 3.11 16.41
C SER A 25 -3.38 4.64 16.34
N PRO A 26 -4.50 5.35 16.13
CA PRO A 26 -4.53 6.82 16.12
C PRO A 26 -3.94 7.47 17.38
N GLU A 27 -4.12 6.81 18.53
CA GLU A 27 -3.65 7.28 19.83
C GLU A 27 -2.33 6.60 20.25
N GLY A 28 -1.78 5.77 19.37
CA GLY A 28 -0.60 4.96 19.63
C GLY A 28 0.70 5.76 19.60
N PRO A 29 1.76 5.27 20.27
CA PRO A 29 3.10 5.88 20.25
C PRO A 29 3.71 6.01 18.85
N THR A 30 3.38 5.09 17.93
CA THR A 30 3.84 5.11 16.53
C THR A 30 2.62 5.18 15.61
N CYS A 31 1.83 6.24 15.78
CA CYS A 31 0.59 6.47 15.04
C CYS A 31 0.83 6.40 13.52
N GLU A 32 0.28 5.35 12.89
CA GLU A 32 0.26 5.19 11.42
C GLU A 32 -1.15 5.31 10.84
N ARG A 33 -2.18 5.27 11.69
CA ARG A 33 -3.59 5.45 11.33
C ARG A 33 -4.07 6.78 11.84
N GLU A 34 -4.78 7.54 11.02
CA GLU A 34 -5.48 8.75 11.46
C GLU A 34 -6.78 8.40 12.19
N ASP A 35 -7.46 7.33 11.77
CA ASP A 35 -8.73 6.87 12.32
C ASP A 35 -8.78 5.33 12.41
N TYR A 36 -9.62 4.79 13.29
CA TYR A 36 -9.84 3.33 13.41
C TYR A 36 -10.51 2.71 12.18
N ASP A 37 -11.23 3.51 11.40
CA ASP A 37 -11.88 3.08 10.16
C ASP A 37 -10.88 2.92 9.00
N GLN A 38 -9.62 3.33 9.17
CA GLN A 38 -8.58 3.16 8.16
C GLN A 38 -8.13 1.70 8.08
N VAL A 39 -8.58 1.05 7.00
CA VAL A 39 -8.20 -0.32 6.65
C VAL A 39 -6.82 -0.37 6.00
N VAL A 40 -6.42 0.71 5.30
CA VAL A 40 -5.15 0.80 4.57
C VAL A 40 -4.20 1.76 5.29
N LEU A 41 -2.98 1.30 5.54
CA LEU A 41 -1.89 2.14 6.07
C LEU A 41 -1.24 2.94 4.92
N LEU A 42 -1.77 4.14 4.67
CA LEU A 42 -1.38 4.98 3.52
C LEU A 42 0.12 5.26 3.47
N GLY A 43 0.76 5.57 4.60
CA GLY A 43 2.20 5.85 4.65
C GLY A 43 3.06 4.65 4.23
N ARG A 44 2.67 3.44 4.67
CA ARG A 44 3.34 2.19 4.25
C ARG A 44 3.10 1.90 2.78
N LEU A 45 1.87 2.08 2.28
CA LEU A 45 1.55 1.90 0.87
C LEU A 45 2.39 2.82 -0.02
N GLN A 46 2.45 4.12 0.29
CA GLN A 46 3.25 5.07 -0.47
C GLN A 46 4.75 4.74 -0.43
N THR A 47 5.27 4.32 0.74
CA THR A 47 6.67 3.91 0.89
C THR A 47 6.96 2.65 0.06
N ALA A 48 6.07 1.67 0.06
CA ALA A 48 6.19 0.46 -0.74
C ALA A 48 6.16 0.78 -2.24
N LEU A 49 5.19 1.58 -2.70
CA LEU A 49 5.10 2.02 -4.10
C LEU A 49 6.37 2.76 -4.55
N LYS A 50 6.95 3.60 -3.69
CA LYS A 50 8.21 4.30 -3.96
C LYS A 50 9.40 3.34 -4.05
N ASN A 51 9.45 2.31 -3.20
CA ASN A 51 10.52 1.33 -3.22
C ASN A 51 10.47 0.44 -4.46
N ILE A 52 9.27 0.06 -4.90
CA ILE A 52 9.06 -0.73 -6.13
C ILE A 52 9.31 0.13 -7.37
N ASN A 53 8.93 1.41 -7.34
CA ASN A 53 9.06 2.34 -8.47
C ASN A 53 9.96 3.55 -8.16
N PRO A 54 11.28 3.39 -7.98
CA PRO A 54 12.19 4.49 -7.59
C PRO A 54 12.25 5.66 -8.58
N ASN A 55 11.95 5.39 -9.86
CA ASN A 55 12.06 6.36 -10.95
C ASN A 55 10.78 7.19 -11.15
N MET A 56 9.71 6.89 -10.42
CA MET A 56 8.43 7.59 -10.57
C MET A 56 8.39 8.89 -9.76
N PRO A 57 7.76 9.95 -10.29
CA PRO A 57 7.61 11.19 -9.55
C PRO A 57 6.71 10.98 -8.32
N PRO A 58 6.93 11.73 -7.22
CA PRO A 58 6.13 11.59 -6.00
C PRO A 58 4.64 11.84 -6.24
N ASP A 59 4.31 12.74 -7.17
CA ASP A 59 2.93 13.04 -7.56
C ASP A 59 2.25 11.80 -8.16
N ALA A 60 2.95 11.01 -8.98
CA ALA A 60 2.43 9.76 -9.55
C ALA A 60 2.14 8.72 -8.47
N ILE A 61 3.05 8.58 -7.50
CA ILE A 61 2.88 7.65 -6.37
C ILE A 61 1.67 8.07 -5.51
N SER A 62 1.49 9.37 -5.28
CA SER A 62 0.36 9.89 -4.51
C SER A 62 -0.97 9.64 -5.21
N GLU A 63 -1.03 9.85 -6.53
CA GLU A 63 -2.23 9.58 -7.33
C GLU A 63 -2.52 8.08 -7.45
N ALA A 64 -1.49 7.23 -7.54
CA ALA A 64 -1.66 5.77 -7.52
C ALA A 64 -2.29 5.32 -6.21
N ALA A 65 -1.69 5.73 -5.07
CA ALA A 65 -2.19 5.40 -3.74
C ALA A 65 -3.65 5.87 -3.55
N ARG A 66 -4.00 7.03 -4.11
CA ARG A 66 -5.38 7.55 -4.09
C ARG A 66 -6.32 6.71 -4.94
N LYS A 67 -5.91 6.26 -6.14
CA LYS A 67 -6.74 5.40 -7.01
C LYS A 67 -7.00 4.03 -6.38
N ILE A 68 -5.98 3.44 -5.76
CA ILE A 68 -6.05 2.12 -5.11
C ILE A 68 -7.01 2.16 -3.91
N THR A 69 -6.92 3.20 -3.09
CA THR A 69 -7.75 3.33 -1.87
C THR A 69 -9.17 3.82 -2.12
N ARG A 70 -9.45 4.35 -3.32
CA ARG A 70 -10.78 4.84 -3.66
C ARG A 70 -11.74 3.71 -4.00
N THR A 71 -12.74 3.54 -3.15
CA THR A 71 -13.92 2.69 -3.40
C THR A 71 -14.85 3.36 -4.41
N GLU A 72 -15.16 2.69 -5.52
CA GLU A 72 -16.01 3.25 -6.58
C GLU A 72 -17.41 2.65 -6.65
N SER A 73 -17.62 1.50 -6.01
CA SER A 73 -18.90 0.79 -5.97
C SER A 73 -19.29 0.48 -4.52
N PRO A 74 -20.58 0.41 -4.18
CA PRO A 74 -21.02 -0.12 -2.89
C PRO A 74 -20.81 -1.65 -2.77
N SER A 75 -20.54 -2.36 -3.89
CA SER A 75 -20.32 -3.80 -3.90
C SER A 75 -18.88 -4.17 -3.53
N LEU A 76 -18.69 -4.85 -2.39
CA LEU A 76 -17.38 -5.36 -1.96
C LEU A 76 -16.73 -6.28 -2.99
N ILE A 77 -17.52 -7.12 -3.66
CA ILE A 77 -17.02 -8.07 -4.68
C ILE A 77 -16.47 -7.32 -5.89
N GLU A 78 -17.16 -6.27 -6.32
CA GLU A 78 -16.73 -5.45 -7.45
C GLU A 78 -15.46 -4.68 -7.13
N ASN A 79 -15.38 -4.07 -5.94
CA ASN A 79 -14.17 -3.38 -5.48
C ASN A 79 -12.98 -4.35 -5.36
N ASN A 80 -13.19 -5.55 -4.82
CA ASN A 80 -12.12 -6.56 -4.72
C ASN A 80 -11.58 -6.95 -6.10
N ARG A 81 -12.46 -7.24 -7.07
CA ARG A 81 -12.06 -7.55 -8.46
C ARG A 81 -11.31 -6.39 -9.11
N ARG A 82 -11.70 -5.15 -8.82
CA ARG A 82 -11.04 -3.95 -9.33
C ARG A 82 -9.64 -3.81 -8.76
N ILE A 83 -9.48 -3.95 -7.44
CA ILE A 83 -8.17 -3.92 -6.77
C ILE A 83 -7.28 -5.04 -7.30
N HIS A 84 -7.80 -6.27 -7.43
CA HIS A 84 -7.03 -7.36 -8.01
C HIS A 84 -6.56 -7.03 -9.44
N ARG A 85 -7.40 -6.39 -10.26
CA ARG A 85 -7.00 -5.98 -11.60
C ARG A 85 -5.88 -4.94 -11.59
N MET A 86 -5.94 -3.98 -10.66
CA MET A 86 -4.88 -2.97 -10.47
C MET A 86 -3.56 -3.63 -10.07
N LEU A 87 -3.61 -4.61 -9.18
CA LEU A 87 -2.43 -5.37 -8.75
C LEU A 87 -1.77 -6.16 -9.91
N THR A 88 -2.57 -6.68 -10.86
CA THR A 88 -2.06 -7.51 -11.96
C THR A 88 -1.70 -6.70 -13.21
N ASN A 89 -2.44 -5.64 -13.52
CA ASN A 89 -2.36 -4.92 -14.79
C ASN A 89 -1.78 -3.51 -14.65
N GLU A 90 -1.07 -3.24 -13.55
CA GLU A 90 -0.49 -1.93 -13.21
C GLU A 90 -1.57 -0.85 -12.97
N VAL A 91 -1.15 0.26 -12.36
CA VAL A 91 -2.04 1.40 -12.11
C VAL A 91 -1.67 2.57 -13.02
N ASP A 92 -2.56 2.90 -13.95
CA ASP A 92 -2.45 4.10 -14.77
C ASP A 92 -2.57 5.35 -13.90
N VAL A 93 -1.56 6.22 -13.91
CA VAL A 93 -1.62 7.53 -13.26
C VAL A 93 -1.28 8.64 -14.24
N GLU A 94 -2.10 9.70 -14.21
CA GLU A 94 -1.85 10.91 -14.98
C GLU A 94 -1.09 11.90 -14.11
N VAL A 95 0.17 12.15 -14.44
CA VAL A 95 0.96 13.21 -13.79
C VAL A 95 1.03 14.46 -14.65
N ARG A 96 0.95 15.62 -13.99
CA ARG A 96 1.28 16.90 -14.62
C ARG A 96 2.80 17.03 -14.66
N ALA A 97 3.42 16.75 -15.80
CA ALA A 97 4.80 17.16 -16.02
C ALA A 97 4.86 18.71 -16.06
N LYS A 98 5.96 19.30 -15.57
CA LYS A 98 6.16 20.76 -15.53
C LYS A 98 6.03 21.46 -16.89
N ASP A 99 6.03 20.71 -18.00
CA ASP A 99 5.74 21.20 -19.34
C ASP A 99 4.57 20.41 -19.98
N VAL A 100 3.35 20.87 -19.70
CA VAL A 100 2.08 20.75 -20.46
C VAL A 100 1.55 19.35 -20.89
N PHE A 101 2.30 18.26 -20.75
CA PHE A 101 1.80 16.92 -21.11
C PHE A 101 1.41 16.10 -19.88
N ARG A 102 0.17 15.60 -19.89
CA ARG A 102 -0.25 14.47 -19.06
C ARG A 102 0.57 13.27 -19.52
N SER A 103 1.43 12.75 -18.66
CA SER A 103 2.10 11.49 -18.90
C SER A 103 1.33 10.39 -18.18
N LEU A 104 0.94 9.34 -18.93
CA LEU A 104 0.43 8.10 -18.35
C LEU A 104 1.64 7.32 -17.86
N CYS A 105 1.75 7.19 -16.54
CA CYS A 105 2.75 6.34 -15.92
C CYS A 105 2.08 5.07 -15.42
N HIS A 106 2.76 3.94 -15.58
CA HIS A 106 2.35 2.67 -15.02
C HIS A 106 3.11 2.47 -13.73
N VAL A 107 2.39 2.25 -12.64
CA VAL A 107 2.97 1.94 -11.33
C VAL A 107 2.80 0.45 -11.11
N GLU A 108 3.92 -0.27 -11.00
CA GLU A 108 3.91 -1.68 -10.64
C GLU A 108 3.60 -1.81 -9.14
N GLU A 109 2.61 -2.61 -8.77
CA GLU A 109 2.29 -2.87 -7.36
C GLU A 109 3.03 -4.08 -6.81
N VAL A 110 3.30 -5.12 -7.63
CA VAL A 110 3.99 -6.34 -7.21
C VAL A 110 4.66 -7.01 -8.42
N PRO A 111 5.97 -7.29 -8.41
CA PRO A 111 6.58 -8.18 -9.39
C PRO A 111 6.07 -9.61 -9.15
N TYR A 112 5.36 -10.17 -10.13
CA TYR A 112 4.95 -11.57 -10.15
C TYR A 112 6.04 -12.37 -10.87
N ASP A 113 6.93 -13.03 -10.09
CA ASP A 113 7.80 -14.11 -10.60
C ASP A 113 7.04 -15.45 -10.60
#